data_AF-A0A941VVZ7-F1
#
_entry.id   AF-A0A941VVZ7-F1
#
_cell.length_a   1.000
_cell.length_b   1.000
_cell.length_c   1.000
_cell.angle_alpha   90.00
_cell.angle_beta   90.00
_cell.angle_gamma   90.00
#
_symmetry.space_group_name_H-M   'P 1'
#
loop_
_entity.id
_entity.type
_entity.pdbx_description
1 polymer ?
#
loop_
_entity_poly.entity_id
_entity_poly.type
_entity_poly.pdbx_seq_one_letter_code
_entity_poly.pdbx_strand_id
1 'polypeptide(L)' 'MAMVMARPAVTAEWQCTRCSTTNRKLVQVDTREVRDRCASCRTRHVVTPGDRPVRWNARPA' A
#
# COMPACT_ATOMS: atom_id res chain seq x y z
N MET A 1 10.19 -26.77 16.90
CA MET A 1 10.45 -25.46 16.26
C MET A 1 9.57 -25.35 15.03
N ALA A 2 8.56 -24.49 15.02
CA ALA A 2 7.74 -24.27 13.83
C ALA A 2 8.45 -23.27 12.91
N MET A 3 8.74 -23.67 11.67
CA MET A 3 9.17 -22.74 10.62
C MET A 3 8.01 -21.79 10.32
N VAL A 4 8.21 -20.49 10.58
CA VAL A 4 7.31 -19.46 10.07
C VAL A 4 7.59 -19.37 8.57
N MET A 5 6.72 -19.99 7.75
CA MET A 5 6.75 -19.80 6.30
C MET A 5 6.48 -18.31 6.02
N ALA A 6 7.50 -17.59 5.53
CA ALA A 6 7.34 -16.21 5.12
C ALA A 6 6.37 -16.17 3.93
N ARG A 7 5.22 -15.52 4.12
CA ARG A 7 4.28 -15.28 3.02
C ARG A 7 4.93 -14.33 2.00
N PRO A 8 4.73 -14.54 0.69
CA PRO A 8 5.28 -13.66 -0.33
C PRO A 8 4.72 -12.25 -0.17
N ALA A 9 5.62 -11.27 -0.18
CA ALA A 9 5.30 -9.86 -0.05
C ALA A 9 5.41 -9.14 -1.39
N VAL A 10 4.59 -8.11 -1.56
CA VAL A 10 4.56 -7.22 -2.73
C VAL A 10 4.64 -5.77 -2.28
N THR A 11 5.15 -4.90 -3.16
CA THR A 11 5.19 -3.47 -2.89
C THR A 11 3.89 -2.82 -3.34
N ALA A 12 3.15 -2.24 -2.39
CA ALA A 12 2.05 -1.32 -2.66
C ALA A 12 2.61 0.07 -2.95
N GLU A 13 2.82 0.39 -4.23
CA GLU A 13 3.12 1.76 -4.67
C GLU A 13 1.82 2.53 -4.94
N TRP A 14 1.64 3.68 -4.29
CA TRP A 14 0.43 4.51 -4.41
C TRP A 14 0.75 6.01 -4.38
N GLN A 15 -0.06 6.82 -5.07
CA GLN A 15 0.10 8.27 -5.07
C GLN A 15 -0.83 8.93 -4.05
N CYS A 16 -0.31 9.84 -3.23
CA CYS A 16 -1.13 10.58 -2.28
C CYS A 16 -2.09 11.52 -3.01
N THR A 17 -3.39 11.40 -2.72
CA THR A 17 -4.43 12.24 -3.34
C THR A 17 -4.44 13.68 -2.81
N ARG A 18 -3.63 14.00 -1.80
CA ARG A 18 -3.49 15.34 -1.21
C ARG A 18 -2.27 16.11 -1.72
N CYS A 19 -1.09 15.48 -1.74
CA CYS A 19 0.18 16.14 -2.05
C CYS A 19 0.93 15.55 -3.24
N SER A 20 0.32 14.59 -3.96
CA SER A 20 0.85 13.96 -5.17
C SER A 20 2.16 13.18 -5.01
N THR A 21 2.66 13.04 -3.78
CA THR A 21 3.84 12.22 -3.47
C THR A 21 3.56 10.74 -3.67
N THR A 22 4.49 10.02 -4.30
CA THR A 22 4.49 8.55 -4.39
C THR A 22 4.94 7.93 -3.08
N ASN A 23 4.14 7.01 -2.54
CA ASN A 23 4.42 6.25 -1.33
C ASN A 23 4.55 4.77 -1.68
N ARG A 24 5.33 4.03 -0.89
CA ARG A 24 5.56 2.60 -1.06
C ARG A 24 5.44 1.91 0.28
N LYS A 25 4.67 0.83 0.33
CA LYS A 25 4.51 -0.01 1.53
C LYS A 25 4.62 -1.47 1.17
N LEU A 26 5.43 -2.22 1.92
CA LEU A 26 5.51 -3.67 1.75
C LEU A 26 4.27 -4.30 2.39
N VAL A 27 3.54 -5.12 1.63
CA VAL A 27 2.31 -5.79 2.06
C VAL A 27 2.33 -7.25 1.63
N GLN A 28 1.47 -8.08 2.21
CA GLN A 28 1.33 -9.47 1.79
C GLN A 28 0.64 -9.55 0.42
N VAL A 29 0.97 -10.56 -0.40
CA VAL A 29 0.42 -10.72 -1.76
C VAL A 29 -1.12 -10.78 -1.79
N ASP A 30 -1.74 -11.27 -0.72
CA ASP A 30 -3.19 -11.43 -0.55
C ASP A 30 -3.86 -10.21 0.08
N THR A 31 -3.10 -9.14 0.33
CA THR A 31 -3.62 -7.91 0.94
C THR A 31 -4.58 -7.21 -0.04
N ARG A 32 -5.85 -7.07 0.37
CA ARG A 32 -6.89 -6.38 -0.41
C ARG A 32 -7.07 -4.92 -0.02
N GLU A 33 -6.67 -4.56 1.20
CA GLU A 33 -6.75 -3.22 1.74
C GLU A 33 -5.63 -3.01 2.75
N VAL A 34 -4.97 -1.86 2.70
CA VAL A 34 -4.01 -1.43 3.71
C VAL A 34 -4.23 0.04 4.06
N ARG A 35 -4.17 0.34 5.36
CA ARG A 35 -4.13 1.73 5.83
C ARG A 35 -2.68 2.20 5.86
N ASP A 36 -2.43 3.37 5.30
CA ASP A 36 -1.10 3.96 5.26
C ASP A 36 -1.13 5.47 5.49
N ARG A 37 0.03 6.05 5.84
CA ARG A 37 0.19 7.50 5.98
C ARG A 37 1.16 7.99 4.93
N CYS A 38 0.83 9.09 4.27
CA CYS A 38 1.77 9.70 3.33
C CYS A 38 3.06 10.09 4.06
N ALA A 39 4.21 9.71 3.51
CA ALA A 39 5.53 10.03 4.06
C ALA A 39 5.82 11.54 4.08
N SER A 40 5.20 12.32 3.18
CA SER A 40 5.35 13.77 3.11
C SER A 40 4.33 14.50 3.98
N CYS A 41 3.03 14.41 3.66
CA CYS A 41 2.00 15.22 4.34
C CYS A 41 1.35 14.54 5.57
N ARG A 42 1.74 13.30 5.89
CA ARG A 42 1.20 12.48 6.99
C ARG A 42 -0.30 12.18 6.94
N THR A 43 -0.99 12.57 5.86
CA THR A 43 -2.42 12.28 5.67
C THR A 43 -2.65 10.78 5.55
N ARG A 44 -3.68 10.28 6.24
CA ARG A 44 -4.06 8.87 6.25
C ARG A 44 -4.82 8.51 4.97
N HIS A 45 -4.51 7.36 4.40
CA HIS A 45 -5.16 6.83 3.21
C HIS A 45 -5.51 5.36 3.42
N VAL A 46 -6.61 4.95 2.80
CA VAL A 46 -6.92 3.55 2.54
C VAL A 46 -6.42 3.24 1.14
N VAL A 47 -5.62 2.19 1.02
CA VAL A 47 -4.91 1.84 -0.21
C VAL A 47 -5.30 0.41 -0.62
N THR A 48 -5.77 0.23 -1.85
CA THR A 48 -6.24 -1.06 -2.39
C THR A 48 -5.52 -1.41 -3.70
N PRO A 49 -5.38 -2.70 -4.06
CA PRO A 49 -4.86 -3.08 -5.37
C PRO A 49 -5.66 -2.38 -6.49
N GLY A 50 -4.95 -1.81 -7.47
CA GLY A 50 -5.56 -1.25 -8.69
C GLY A 50 -5.50 -2.22 -9.87
N ASP A 51 -5.93 -1.76 -11.04
CA ASP A 51 -5.90 -2.52 -12.29
C ASP A 51 -4.49 -2.56 -12.91
N ARG A 52 -4.09 -3.72 -13.44
CA ARG A 52 -2.73 -3.95 -13.99
C ARG A 52 -2.46 -3.09 -15.23
N PRO A 53 -1.23 -2.56 -15.43
CA PRO A 53 -0.04 -2.70 -14.60
C PRO A 53 -0.06 -1.71 -13.41
N VAL A 54 -0.18 -2.28 -12.20
CA VAL A 54 -0.88 -1.71 -11.03
C VAL A 54 -0.05 -0.67 -10.27
N ARG A 55 -0.55 0.56 -10.20
CA ARG A 55 -0.40 1.36 -8.98
C ARG A 55 -1.59 1.06 -8.07
N TRP A 56 -1.33 0.93 -6.78
CA TRP A 56 -2.40 0.78 -5.81
C TRP A 56 -3.21 2.08 -5.74
N ASN A 57 -4.53 1.95 -5.69
CA ASN A 57 -5.45 3.07 -5.58
C ASN A 57 -5.46 3.56 -4.14
N ALA A 58 -5.35 4.87 -3.94
CA ALA A 58 -5.44 5.48 -2.63
C ALA A 58 -6.67 6.39 -2.55
N ARG A 59 -7.36 6.33 -1.42
CA ARG A 59 -8.44 7.27 -1.07
C ARG A 59 -8.23 7.80 0.34
N PRO A 60 -8.71 9.02 0.65
CA PRO A 60 -8.74 9.52 2.02
C PRO A 60 -9.40 8.51 2.96
N ALA A 61 -8.77 8.29 4.12
CA ALA A 61 -9.26 7.38 5.16
C ALA A 61 -10.30 8.03 6.06
#